data_AF-A0A931W0J2-F1
#
_entry.id   AF-A0A931W0J2-F1
#
_cell.length_a   1.000
_cell.length_b   1.000
_cell.length_c   1.000
_cell.angle_alpha   90.00
_cell.angle_beta   90.00
_cell.angle_gamma   90.00
#
_symmetry.space_group_name_H-M   'P 1'
#
loop_
_entity.id
_entity.type
_entity.pdbx_description
1 polymer ?
#
loop_
_entity_poly.entity_id
_entity_poly.type
_entity_poly.pdbx_seq_one_letter_code
_entity_poly.pdbx_strand_id
1 'polypeptide(L)' 'MSYDAEADVLYVNFRKPGHATDSELTDDDVVIRYAGDDIIGFTVLHASRR' A
#
# COMPACT_ATOMS: atom_id res chain seq x y z
N MET A 1 9.13 -4.67 0.10
CA MET A 1 8.36 -4.27 1.30
C MET A 1 9.20 -3.31 2.12
N SER A 2 8.57 -2.35 2.81
CA SER A 2 9.21 -1.40 3.72
C SER A 2 8.24 -1.10 4.85
N TYR A 3 8.68 -1.19 6.10
CA TYR A 3 7.87 -0.86 7.27
C TYR A 3 8.39 0.45 7.89
N ASP A 4 7.47 1.37 8.15
CA ASP A 4 7.70 2.61 8.86
C ASP A 4 7.14 2.46 10.29
N ALA A 5 8.03 2.35 11.25
CA ALA A 5 7.67 2.13 12.65
C ALA A 5 7.13 3.39 13.34
N GLU A 6 7.48 4.58 12.85
CA GLU A 6 6.98 5.85 13.42
C GLU A 6 5.51 6.07 13.04
N ALA A 7 5.19 5.76 11.78
CA ALA A 7 3.82 5.86 11.27
C ALA A 7 2.95 4.62 11.54
N ASP A 8 3.53 3.49 11.93
CA ASP A 8 2.89 2.17 12.00
C ASP A 8 2.26 1.74 10.65
N VAL A 9 3.06 1.87 9.58
CA VAL A 9 2.62 1.66 8.19
C VAL A 9 3.55 0.68 7.47
N LEU A 10 2.97 -0.31 6.79
CA LEU A 10 3.68 -1.26 5.92
C LEU A 10 3.41 -0.99 4.44
N TYR A 11 4.46 -0.70 3.69
CA TYR A 11 4.41 -0.52 2.24
C TYR A 11 4.84 -1.80 1.51
N VAL A 12 3.99 -2.31 0.64
CA VAL A 12 4.28 -3.41 -0.27
C VAL A 12 4.19 -2.90 -1.69
N ASN A 13 5.30 -3.01 -2.44
CA ASN A 13 5.38 -2.61 -3.84
C ASN A 13 5.82 -3.81 -4.66
N PHE A 14 5.09 -4.11 -5.73
CA PHE A 14 5.35 -5.27 -6.59
C PHE A 14 6.17 -4.93 -7.83
N ARG A 15 6.21 -3.65 -8.23
CA ARG A 15 6.92 -3.19 -9.44
C ARG A 15 7.71 -1.92 -9.14
N LYS A 16 8.81 -1.70 -9.89
CA LYS A 16 9.57 -0.44 -9.91
C LYS A 16 9.79 0.01 -11.37
N PRO A 17 9.53 1.28 -11.73
CA PRO A 17 8.98 2.35 -10.87
C PRO A 17 7.50 2.12 -10.56
N GLY A 18 7.12 2.33 -9.30
CA GLY A 18 5.75 2.11 -8.82
C GLY A 18 4.95 3.41 -8.84
N HIS A 19 4.79 4.05 -9.99
CA HIS A 19 3.91 5.22 -10.11
C HIS A 19 2.47 4.73 -10.17
N ALA A 20 1.68 5.06 -9.16
CA ALA A 20 0.26 4.74 -9.16
C ALA A 20 -0.47 5.82 -9.95
N THR A 21 -1.47 5.43 -10.73
CA THR A 21 -2.44 6.34 -11.33
C THR A 21 -3.66 6.51 -10.43
N ASP A 22 -3.95 5.52 -9.59
CA ASP A 22 -5.10 5.52 -8.70
C ASP A 22 -4.85 4.75 -7.39
N SER A 23 -5.70 4.97 -6.40
CA SER A 23 -5.67 4.26 -5.12
C SER A 23 -7.04 4.18 -4.46
N GLU A 24 -7.27 3.08 -3.75
CA GLU A 24 -8.51 2.81 -3.02
C GLU A 24 -8.18 2.51 -1.56
N LEU A 25 -8.84 3.20 -0.62
CA LEU A 25 -8.81 2.84 0.80
C LEU A 25 -9.97 1.89 1.08
N THR A 26 -9.65 0.72 1.61
CA THR A 26 -10.61 -0.30 2.01
C THR A 26 -11.03 -0.14 3.47
N ASP A 27 -12.12 -0.79 3.87
CA ASP A 27 -12.58 -0.85 5.27
C ASP A 27 -11.58 -1.58 6.20
N ASP A 28 -10.58 -2.26 5.63
CA ASP A 28 -9.54 -2.98 6.32
C ASP A 28 -8.28 -2.12 6.58
N ASP A 29 -8.36 -0.80 6.53
CA ASP A 29 -7.18 0.08 6.70
C ASP A 29 -6.04 -0.24 5.71
N VAL A 30 -6.39 -0.84 4.57
CA VAL A 30 -5.47 -1.16 3.48
C VAL A 30 -5.75 -0.23 2.31
N VAL A 31 -4.72 0.47 1.86
CA VAL A 31 -4.75 1.27 0.63
C VAL A 31 -4.19 0.41 -0.51
N ILE A 32 -5.01 0.11 -1.51
CA ILE A 32 -4.59 -0.59 -2.73
C ILE A 32 -4.11 0.45 -3.74
N ARG A 33 -2.98 0.19 -4.40
CA ARG A 33 -2.38 1.09 -5.40
C ARG A 33 -2.47 0.49 -6.79
N TYR A 34 -3.01 1.25 -7.74
CA TYR A 34 -3.25 0.82 -9.10
C TYR A 34 -2.42 1.63 -10.11
N ALA A 35 -2.06 1.00 -11.22
CA ALA A 35 -1.59 1.66 -12.44
C ALA A 35 -2.44 1.15 -13.62
N GLY A 36 -3.42 1.95 -14.04
CA GLY A 36 -4.53 1.44 -14.86
C GLY A 36 -5.29 0.36 -14.10
N ASP A 37 -5.51 -0.80 -14.72
CA ASP A 37 -6.21 -1.94 -14.11
C ASP A 37 -5.29 -2.87 -13.28
N ASP A 38 -3.99 -2.59 -13.24
CA ASP A 38 -3.00 -3.41 -12.54
C ASP A 38 -2.81 -2.96 -11.08
N ILE A 39 -2.90 -3.90 -10.14
CA ILE A 39 -2.44 -3.69 -8.75
C ILE A 39 -0.90 -3.69 -8.73
N ILE A 40 -0.31 -2.56 -8.32
CA ILE A 40 1.14 -2.38 -8.27
C ILE A 40 1.71 -2.36 -6.84
N GLY A 41 0.83 -2.32 -5.84
CA GLY A 41 1.22 -2.38 -4.44
C GLY A 41 0.04 -2.14 -3.50
N PHE A 42 0.34 -2.17 -2.21
CA PHE A 42 -0.59 -1.79 -1.18
C PHE A 42 0.14 -1.20 0.02
N THR A 43 -0.59 -0.42 0.81
CA THR A 43 -0.12 0.16 2.08
C THR A 43 -1.08 -0.32 3.17
N VAL A 44 -0.55 -0.95 4.22
CA VAL A 44 -1.32 -1.37 5.40
C VAL A 44 -1.10 -0.32 6.48
N LEU A 45 -2.18 0.34 6.91
CA LEU A 45 -2.16 1.21 8.07
C LEU A 45 -2.37 0.38 9.34
N HIS A 46 -1.88 0.87 10.48
CA HIS A 46 -1.94 0.14 11.76
C HIS A 46 -1.34 -1.27 11.66
N ALA A 47 -0.23 -1.41 10.92
CA ALA A 47 0.31 -2.70 10.52
C ALA A 47 0.71 -3.56 11.73
N SER A 48 1.06 -2.96 12.86
CA SER A 48 1.35 -3.65 14.12
C SER A 48 0.15 -4.36 14.75
N ARG A 49 -1.09 -4.05 14.32
CA ARG A 49 -2.33 -4.60 14.86
C ARG A 49 -2.90 -5.76 14.03
N ARG A 50 -2.16 -6.21 13.02
CA ARG A 50 -2.53 -7.32 12.13
C ARG A 50 -1.58 -8.50 12.22
#